data_AF-A0A836WL40-F1
#
_entry.id   AF-A0A836WL40-F1
#
_cell.length_a   1.000
_cell.length_b   1.000
_cell.length_c   1.000
_cell.angle_alpha   90.00
_cell.angle_beta   90.00
_cell.angle_gamma   90.00
#
_symmetry.space_group_name_H-M   'P 1'
#
loop_
_entity.id
_entity.type
_entity.pdbx_description
1 polymer ?
#
loop_
_entity_poly.entity_id
_entity_poly.type
_entity_poly.pdbx_seq_one_letter_code
_entity_poly.pdbx_strand_id
1 'polypeptide(L)' 'MILFGHTCILVGAFLVTWGIYLLPNSRPTVVHIVTRPLFWGLFSIFGGLCALFHGFCRCVRGLTIPEEK' A
#
# COMPACT_ATOMS: atom_id res chain seq x y z
N MET A 1 11.60 -2.33 -5.33
CA MET A 1 10.60 -1.47 -4.64
C MET A 1 9.46 -1.04 -5.54
N ILE A 2 9.71 -0.72 -6.83
CA ILE A 2 8.64 -0.26 -7.75
C ILE A 2 7.54 -1.31 -7.98
N LEU A 3 7.90 -2.56 -8.31
CA LEU A 3 6.91 -3.63 -8.53
C LEU A 3 6.09 -3.89 -7.27
N PHE A 4 6.76 -4.02 -6.12
CA PHE A 4 6.13 -4.17 -4.81
C PHE A 4 5.16 -3.01 -4.49
N GLY A 5 5.61 -1.76 -4.69
CA GLY A 5 4.78 -0.58 -4.46
C GLY A 5 3.52 -0.56 -5.33
N HIS A 6 3.64 -0.90 -6.62
CA HIS A 6 2.48 -1.03 -7.51
C HIS A 6 1.52 -2.14 -7.03
N THR A 7 2.04 -3.31 -6.67
CA THR A 7 1.18 -4.41 -6.17
C THR A 7 0.44 -4.02 -4.89
N CYS A 8 1.10 -3.33 -3.96
CA CYS A 8 0.47 -2.84 -2.72
C CYS A 8 -0.63 -1.81 -2.98
N ILE A 9 -0.44 -0.92 -3.98
CA ILE A 9 -1.46 0.05 -4.38
C ILE A 9 -2.66 -0.66 -5.02
N LEU A 10 -2.43 -1.63 -5.91
CA LEU A 10 -3.52 -2.38 -6.56
C LEU A 10 -4.35 -3.18 -5.55
N VAL A 11 -3.67 -3.94 -4.67
CA VAL A 11 -4.32 -4.69 -3.59
C VAL A 11 -5.04 -3.74 -2.63
N GLY A 12 -4.41 -2.62 -2.29
CA GLY A 12 -5.00 -1.61 -1.42
C GLY A 12 -6.25 -0.97 -2.01
N ALA A 13 -6.24 -0.64 -3.31
CA ALA A 13 -7.40 -0.11 -4.02
C ALA A 13 -8.57 -1.10 -4.02
N PHE A 14 -8.30 -2.39 -4.28
CA PHE A 14 -9.30 -3.45 -4.21
C PHE A 14 -9.91 -3.56 -2.79
N LEU A 15 -9.08 -3.55 -1.76
CA LEU A 15 -9.51 -3.60 -0.35
C LEU A 15 -10.33 -2.37 0.06
N VAL A 16 -9.97 -1.17 -0.43
CA VAL A 16 -10.73 0.05 -0.19
C VAL A 16 -12.11 -0.03 -0.82
N THR A 17 -12.19 -0.42 -2.10
CA THR A 17 -13.49 -0.59 -2.79
C THR A 17 -14.37 -1.58 -2.05
N TRP A 18 -13.83 -2.74 -1.66
CA TRP A 18 -14.58 -3.71 -0.86
C TRP A 18 -14.99 -3.14 0.51
N GLY A 19 -14.09 -2.44 1.19
CA GLY A 19 -14.36 -1.79 2.47
C GLY A 19 -15.50 -0.77 2.42
N ILE A 20 -15.61 -0.01 1.31
CA ILE A 20 -16.70 0.94 1.07
C ILE A 20 -18.03 0.19 0.89
N TYR A 21 -18.07 -0.95 0.20
CA TYR A 21 -19.30 -1.74 0.10
C TYR A 21 -19.80 -2.28 1.44
N LEU A 22 -18.90 -2.49 2.39
CA LEU A 22 -19.26 -2.97 3.73
C LEU A 22 -19.74 -1.83 4.66
N LEU A 23 -19.64 -0.54 4.27
CA LEU A 23 -19.97 0.61 5.13
C LEU A 23 -21.39 0.59 5.72
N PRO A 24 -22.46 0.27 4.97
CA PRO A 24 -23.84 0.27 5.48
C PRO A 24 -24.07 -0.69 6.66
N ASN A 25 -23.24 -1.73 6.78
CA ASN A 25 -23.32 -2.72 7.87
C ASN A 25 -22.30 -2.47 8.98
N SER A 26 -21.78 -1.25 9.11
CA SER A 26 -20.68 -0.94 10.03
C SER A 26 -21.15 -0.24 11.29
N ARG A 27 -20.60 -0.68 12.42
CA ARG A 27 -20.63 0.12 13.65
C ARG A 27 -19.33 0.92 13.77
N PRO A 28 -19.36 2.20 14.16
CA PRO A 28 -18.17 3.03 14.30
C PRO A 28 -17.44 2.73 15.62
N THR A 29 -17.00 1.47 15.80
CA THR A 29 -16.15 1.08 16.94
C THR A 29 -14.73 0.86 16.47
N VAL A 30 -13.75 1.14 17.33
CA VAL A 30 -12.31 1.05 17.00
C VAL A 30 -11.95 -0.35 16.47
N VAL A 31 -12.45 -1.39 17.14
CA VAL A 31 -12.25 -2.78 16.71
C VAL A 31 -12.74 -2.97 15.28
N HIS A 32 -13.93 -2.47 14.97
CA HIS A 32 -14.54 -2.62 13.65
C HIS A 32 -13.81 -1.82 12.56
N ILE A 33 -13.10 -0.75 12.92
CA ILE A 33 -12.25 0.01 12.00
C ILE A 33 -10.99 -0.80 11.68
N VAL A 34 -10.25 -1.25 12.70
CA VAL A 34 -8.95 -1.91 12.51
C VAL A 34 -9.05 -3.33 11.98
N THR A 35 -10.19 -4.01 12.11
CA THR A 35 -10.39 -5.36 11.54
C THR A 35 -10.93 -5.33 10.11
N ARG A 36 -11.28 -4.16 9.57
CA ARG A 36 -11.94 -4.07 8.26
C ARG A 36 -10.98 -3.85 7.11
N PRO A 37 -11.32 -4.36 5.91
CA PRO A 37 -10.47 -4.23 4.73
C PRO A 37 -10.21 -2.78 4.35
N LEU A 38 -11.11 -1.85 4.69
CA LEU A 38 -10.93 -0.42 4.43
C LEU A 38 -9.66 0.14 5.11
N PHE A 39 -9.42 -0.20 6.38
CA PHE A 39 -8.26 0.29 7.13
C PHE A 39 -6.96 -0.23 6.52
N TRP A 40 -6.89 -1.54 6.28
CA TRP A 40 -5.71 -2.18 5.69
C TRP A 40 -5.51 -1.78 4.23
N GLY A 41 -6.59 -1.51 3.49
CA GLY A 41 -6.53 -1.00 2.13
C GLY A 41 -5.86 0.36 2.07
N LEU A 42 -6.27 1.30 2.95
CA LEU A 42 -5.62 2.61 3.07
C LEU A 42 -4.15 2.46 3.48
N PHE A 43 -3.86 1.64 4.49
CA PHE A 43 -2.49 1.38 4.94
C PHE A 43 -1.62 0.83 3.79
N SER A 44 -2.15 -0.10 3.00
CA SER A 44 -1.46 -0.69 1.84
C SER A 44 -1.21 0.32 0.72
N ILE A 45 -2.17 1.23 0.44
CA ILE A 45 -1.98 2.30 -0.55
C ILE A 45 -0.87 3.24 -0.10
N PHE A 46 -0.94 3.77 1.12
CA PHE A 46 0.07 4.72 1.62
C PHE A 46 1.46 4.07 1.75
N GLY A 47 1.52 2.82 2.21
CA GLY A 47 2.75 2.04 2.23
C GLY A 47 3.32 1.78 0.83
N GLY A 48 2.46 1.46 -0.14
CA GLY A 48 2.84 1.28 -1.54
C GLY A 48 3.36 2.56 -2.19
N LEU A 49 2.76 3.71 -1.91
CA LEU A 49 3.27 5.03 -2.31
C LEU A 49 4.65 5.30 -1.71
N CYS A 50 4.85 5.05 -0.42
CA CYS A 50 6.18 5.15 0.20
C CYS A 50 7.21 4.27 -0.50
N ALA A 51 6.87 3.01 -0.80
CA ALA A 51 7.75 2.09 -1.52
C ALA A 51 8.07 2.58 -2.94
N LEU A 52 7.13 3.24 -3.62
CA LEU A 52 7.39 3.87 -4.92
C LEU A 52 8.35 5.04 -4.79
N PHE A 53 8.08 5.98 -3.89
CA PHE A 53 8.96 7.13 -3.65
C PHE A 53 10.39 6.68 -3.33
N HIS A 54 10.55 5.72 -2.41
CA HIS A 54 11.85 5.15 -2.10
C HIS A 54 12.48 4.38 -3.27
N GLY A 55 11.67 3.76 -4.13
CA GLY A 55 12.15 3.13 -5.37
C GLY A 55 12.82 4.11 -6.35
N PHE A 56 12.46 5.40 -6.30
CA PHE A 56 13.08 6.45 -7.10
C PHE A 56 14.12 7.28 -6.33
N CYS A 57 14.18 7.16 -5.00
CA CYS A 57 15.17 7.85 -4.17
C CYS A 57 16.59 7.30 -4.39
N ARG A 58 17.58 8.21 -4.35
CA ARG A 58 19.01 7.84 -4.45
C ARG A 58 19.48 6.94 -3.31
N CYS A 59 18.79 6.95 -2.16
CA CYS A 59 19.11 6.08 -1.02
C CYS A 59 19.11 4.58 -1.37
N VAL A 60 18.37 4.16 -2.40
CA VAL A 60 18.24 2.74 -2.81
C VAL A 60 18.93 2.48 -4.16
N ARG A 61 19.35 3.52 -4.89
CA ARG A 61 20.10 3.42 -6.16
C ARG A 61 21.58 2.99 -5.97
N GLY A 62 22.08 2.92 -4.75
CA GLY A 62 23.48 2.51 -4.46
C GLY A 62 23.77 1.02 -4.57
N LEU A 63 22.76 0.18 -4.85
CA LEU A 63 22.90 -1.28 -5.00
C LEU A 63 22.87 -1.76 -6.46
N THR A 64 22.84 -0.86 -7.45
CA THR A 64 23.21 -1.23 -8.81
C THR A 64 24.69 -1.56 -8.81
N ILE A 65 24.99 -2.86 -8.97
CA ILE A 65 26.33 -3.39 -9.23
C ILE A 65 27.00 -2.51 -10.30
N PRO A 66 28.28 -2.09 -10.12
CA PRO A 66 28.99 -1.38 -11.18
C PRO A 66 28.94 -2.24 -12.44
N GLU A 67 28.48 -1.67 -13.54
CA GLU A 67 28.68 -2.25 -14.87
C GLU A 67 30.18 -2.50 -15.04
N GLU A 68 30.55 -3.77 -15.10
CA GLU A 68 31.86 -4.18 -15.54
C GLU A 68 31.91 -4.03 -17.07
N LYS A 69 32.53 -2.90 -17.47
CA LYS A 69 33.21 -2.62 -18.74
C LYS A 69 32.37 -2.17 -19.95
#